data_AF-A0A5C5R7X2-F1
#
_entry.id   AF-A0A5C5R7X2-F1
#
_cell.length_a   1.000
_cell.length_b   1.000
_cell.length_c   1.000
_cell.angle_alpha   90.00
_cell.angle_beta   90.00
_cell.angle_gamma   90.00
#
_symmetry.space_group_name_H-M   'P 1'
#
loop_
_entity.id
_entity.type
_entity.pdbx_description
1 polymer ?
#
loop_
_entity_poly.entity_id
_entity_poly.type
_entity_poly.pdbx_seq_one_letter_code
_entity_poly.pdbx_strand_id
1 'polypeptide(L)'
;MMSVTEHRGVSVQSALAIAGARLLLRPLIALYPVRSWSFVPLALSEGLANLIGWTPSDVEVERIVLSGVPVERLVPTAGHLRPDDAICYYHGGAFLTGGPGTHRRLAAALARALGVTVFNVDYRQLPAGGVGTSVDDAYRVYRAVMDSGRYRQVAVGGDSAGGYIAAKVVELAHMDAVRSPAAYFGFSPLLTPTVAADDPRHDVDDAYLTVGKLAGLRRFFDRGPIAFRGHDDATEIDPAAFPPALVIACTGEMLRIDAERLHEHLDRAGRPCELHLYEGGVHAFPVLAGATPESAQAVQITTLFLEAAFDARLQYRAA
;
A
#
# COMPACT_ATOMS: atom_id res chain seq x y z
N MET A 1 11.57 -8.92 20.69
CA MET A 1 12.34 -8.31 19.60
C MET A 1 11.82 -8.90 18.33
N MET A 2 10.96 -8.16 17.65
CA MET A 2 10.37 -8.56 16.38
C MET A 2 11.43 -8.60 15.29
N SER A 3 11.18 -9.38 14.24
CA SER A 3 12.20 -9.70 13.24
C SER A 3 12.33 -8.60 12.19
N VAL A 4 13.50 -7.95 12.19
CA VAL A 4 14.04 -7.26 11.01
C VAL A 4 14.83 -8.28 10.20
N THR A 5 14.50 -8.44 8.93
CA THR A 5 15.18 -9.35 8.00
C THR A 5 15.79 -8.56 6.85
N GLU A 6 17.11 -8.62 6.71
CA GLU A 6 17.82 -8.05 5.57
C GLU A 6 17.94 -9.07 4.43
N HIS A 7 17.46 -8.71 3.25
CA HIS A 7 17.64 -9.45 2.01
C HIS A 7 18.78 -8.82 1.21
N ARG A 8 19.95 -9.45 1.27
CA ARG A 8 21.17 -8.98 0.62
C ARG A 8 21.31 -9.48 -0.81
N GLY A 9 22.01 -8.72 -1.62
CA GLY A 9 22.23 -8.98 -3.03
C GLY A 9 21.24 -8.24 -3.93
N VAL A 10 21.71 -7.94 -5.13
CA VAL A 10 20.95 -7.22 -6.15
C VAL A 10 20.99 -8.03 -7.44
N SER A 11 19.85 -8.52 -7.88
CA SER A 11 19.72 -9.19 -9.17
C SER A 11 20.05 -8.25 -10.32
N VAL A 12 20.43 -8.80 -11.48
CA VAL A 12 20.71 -8.00 -12.67
C VAL A 12 19.48 -7.17 -13.07
N GLN A 13 18.29 -7.76 -12.96
CA GLN A 13 17.02 -7.10 -13.25
C GLN A 13 16.78 -5.91 -12.31
N SER A 14 16.99 -6.09 -11.01
CA SER A 14 16.86 -5.00 -10.03
C SER A 14 17.94 -3.94 -10.21
N ALA A 15 19.19 -4.32 -10.52
CA ALA A 15 20.25 -3.36 -10.84
C ALA A 15 19.90 -2.51 -12.08
N LEU A 16 19.36 -3.13 -13.13
CA LEU A 16 18.89 -2.43 -14.33
C LEU A 16 17.69 -1.52 -14.02
N ALA A 17 16.75 -1.97 -13.19
CA ALA A 17 15.61 -1.17 -12.76
C ALA A 17 16.05 0.06 -11.97
N ILE A 18 17.00 -0.10 -11.02
CA ILE A 18 17.59 1.00 -10.24
C ILE A 18 18.32 1.99 -11.16
N ALA A 19 19.16 1.49 -12.07
CA ALA A 19 19.89 2.34 -13.01
C ALA A 19 18.93 3.10 -13.94
N GLY A 20 17.93 2.42 -14.49
CA GLY A 20 16.89 3.04 -15.32
C GLY A 20 16.07 4.09 -14.57
N ALA A 21 15.68 3.82 -13.33
CA ALA A 21 14.98 4.78 -12.49
C ALA A 21 15.83 6.04 -12.23
N ARG A 22 17.11 5.87 -11.92
CA ARG A 22 18.04 7.00 -11.72
C ARG A 22 18.24 7.83 -12.98
N LEU A 23 18.37 7.18 -14.15
CA LEU A 23 18.64 7.86 -15.42
C LEU A 23 17.40 8.52 -16.01
N LEU A 24 16.20 7.94 -15.81
CA LEU A 24 14.97 8.36 -16.48
C LEU A 24 13.95 8.94 -15.50
N LEU A 25 13.56 8.19 -14.46
CA LEU A 25 12.48 8.60 -13.56
C LEU A 25 12.89 9.75 -12.64
N ARG A 26 14.08 9.70 -12.04
CA ARG A 26 14.57 10.74 -11.14
C ARG A 26 14.59 12.14 -11.77
N PRO A 27 15.19 12.37 -12.95
CA PRO A 27 15.15 13.70 -13.56
C PRO A 27 13.73 14.11 -13.96
N LEU A 28 12.91 13.19 -14.48
CA LEU A 28 11.51 13.46 -14.82
C LEU A 28 10.72 13.91 -13.60
N ILE A 29 10.78 13.16 -12.51
CA ILE A 29 10.11 13.49 -11.25
C ILE A 29 10.65 14.82 -10.73
N ALA A 30 11.97 14.98 -10.59
CA ALA A 30 12.58 16.20 -10.07
C ALA A 30 12.10 17.47 -10.81
N LEU A 31 12.01 17.42 -12.13
CA LEU A 31 11.55 18.54 -12.96
C LEU A 31 10.03 18.70 -13.01
N TYR A 32 9.27 17.64 -12.73
CA TYR A 32 7.81 17.67 -12.85
C TYR A 32 7.16 18.63 -11.84
N PRO A 33 6.40 19.65 -12.26
CA PRO A 33 5.85 20.64 -11.33
C PRO A 33 4.82 20.01 -10.39
N VAL A 34 4.91 20.31 -9.09
CA VAL A 34 3.87 19.94 -8.10
C VAL A 34 2.88 21.11 -7.99
N ARG A 35 1.95 21.22 -8.95
CA ARG A 35 0.94 22.29 -9.05
C ARG A 35 -0.39 21.70 -9.47
N SER A 36 -1.53 22.27 -9.06
CA SER A 36 -2.85 21.70 -9.34
C SER A 36 -3.11 21.42 -10.84
N TRP A 37 -2.57 22.23 -11.75
CA TRP A 37 -2.77 22.07 -13.20
C TRP A 37 -1.98 20.90 -13.79
N SER A 38 -0.83 20.54 -13.21
CA SER A 38 0.00 19.47 -13.76
C SER A 38 -0.62 18.11 -13.49
N PHE A 39 -1.48 17.98 -12.49
CA PHE A 39 -2.10 16.70 -12.12
C PHE A 39 -3.17 16.23 -13.11
N VAL A 40 -3.78 17.13 -13.89
CA VAL A 40 -4.91 16.80 -14.77
C VAL A 40 -4.53 15.84 -15.92
N PRO A 41 -3.46 16.07 -16.69
CA PRO A 41 -3.04 15.12 -17.73
C PRO A 41 -2.69 13.72 -17.19
N LEU A 42 -2.15 13.65 -15.97
CA LEU A 42 -1.75 12.39 -15.33
C LEU A 42 -2.98 11.55 -14.97
N ALA A 43 -3.95 12.15 -14.28
CA ALA A 43 -5.22 11.52 -13.95
C ALA A 43 -5.99 11.04 -15.18
N LEU A 44 -5.96 11.80 -16.29
CA LEU A 44 -6.61 11.39 -17.55
C LEU A 44 -5.94 10.16 -18.19
N SER A 45 -4.60 10.12 -18.21
CA SER A 45 -3.85 8.99 -18.74
C SER A 45 -4.11 7.70 -17.98
N GLU A 46 -4.39 7.82 -16.68
CA GLU A 46 -4.62 6.69 -15.79
C GLU A 46 -6.06 6.22 -15.79
N GLY A 47 -7.02 7.11 -15.93
CA GLY A 47 -8.40 6.72 -16.25
C GLY A 47 -8.44 5.83 -17.50
N LEU A 48 -7.64 6.17 -18.52
CA LEU A 48 -7.50 5.32 -19.70
C LEU A 48 -6.81 3.98 -19.38
N ALA A 49 -5.69 3.99 -18.66
CA ALA A 49 -4.99 2.76 -18.26
C ALA A 49 -5.85 1.83 -17.38
N ASN A 50 -6.68 2.38 -16.50
CA ASN A 50 -7.63 1.64 -15.69
C ASN A 50 -8.67 0.94 -16.57
N LEU A 51 -9.13 1.60 -17.63
CA LEU A 51 -10.11 1.07 -18.59
C LEU A 51 -9.54 -0.05 -19.47
N ILE A 52 -8.34 0.12 -20.02
CA ILE A 52 -7.74 -0.79 -21.03
C ILE A 52 -6.63 -1.69 -20.49
N GLY A 53 -6.36 -1.64 -19.18
CA GLY A 53 -5.23 -2.34 -18.58
C GLY A 53 -5.32 -3.85 -18.73
N TRP A 54 -4.15 -4.50 -18.65
CA TRP A 54 -4.01 -5.96 -18.69
C TRP A 54 -5.00 -6.67 -17.76
N THR A 55 -5.63 -7.74 -18.24
CA THR A 55 -6.50 -8.62 -17.44
C THR A 55 -5.92 -10.03 -17.36
N PRO A 56 -5.82 -10.63 -16.15
CA PRO A 56 -5.45 -12.03 -15.98
C PRO A 56 -6.51 -12.96 -16.56
N SER A 57 -6.10 -14.14 -17.07
CA SER A 57 -7.03 -15.18 -17.54
C SER A 57 -7.53 -16.12 -16.44
N ASP A 58 -6.85 -16.12 -15.29
CA ASP A 58 -7.04 -17.03 -14.15
C ASP A 58 -7.60 -16.33 -12.90
N VAL A 59 -7.99 -15.07 -13.05
CA VAL A 59 -8.64 -14.26 -12.02
C VAL A 59 -9.76 -13.48 -12.70
N GLU A 60 -10.98 -13.67 -12.23
CA GLU A 60 -12.14 -12.88 -12.65
C GLU A 60 -11.99 -11.46 -12.11
N VAL A 61 -12.16 -10.46 -12.98
CA VAL A 61 -12.07 -9.04 -12.62
C VAL A 61 -13.43 -8.41 -12.87
N GLU A 62 -14.14 -8.07 -11.79
CA GLU A 62 -15.42 -7.37 -11.86
C GLU A 62 -15.28 -5.94 -11.34
N ARG A 63 -15.76 -4.96 -12.10
CA ARG A 63 -15.87 -3.57 -11.62
C ARG A 63 -17.19 -3.39 -10.90
N ILE A 64 -17.12 -3.08 -9.61
CA ILE A 64 -18.26 -2.86 -8.74
C ILE A 64 -18.17 -1.49 -8.07
N VAL A 65 -19.23 -1.08 -7.39
CA VAL A 65 -19.24 0.12 -6.56
C VAL A 65 -19.60 -0.29 -5.14
N LEU A 66 -18.71 0.00 -4.18
CA LEU A 66 -18.94 -0.26 -2.76
C LEU A 66 -19.02 1.06 -2.01
N SER A 67 -20.16 1.32 -1.36
CA SER A 67 -20.41 2.57 -0.65
C SER A 67 -20.14 3.82 -1.50
N GLY A 68 -20.41 3.79 -2.82
CA GLY A 68 -20.18 4.91 -3.72
C GLY A 68 -18.74 5.07 -4.23
N VAL A 69 -17.84 4.13 -3.92
CA VAL A 69 -16.45 4.11 -4.39
C VAL A 69 -16.29 3.00 -5.43
N PRO A 70 -15.71 3.28 -6.62
CA PRO A 70 -15.41 2.24 -7.60
C PRO A 70 -14.32 1.28 -7.09
N VAL A 71 -14.50 -0.01 -7.35
CA VAL A 71 -13.59 -1.06 -6.91
C VAL A 71 -13.48 -2.12 -8.00
N GLU A 72 -12.27 -2.62 -8.25
CA GLU A 72 -12.10 -3.88 -8.96
C GLU A 72 -12.09 -5.03 -7.95
N ARG A 73 -13.08 -5.91 -8.04
CA ARG A 73 -13.14 -7.15 -7.29
C ARG A 73 -12.46 -8.24 -8.12
N LEU A 74 -11.32 -8.71 -7.62
CA LEU A 74 -10.54 -9.78 -8.23
C LEU A 74 -10.79 -11.08 -7.49
N VAL A 75 -11.26 -12.10 -8.19
CA VAL A 75 -11.58 -13.43 -7.64
C VAL A 75 -10.81 -14.51 -8.41
N PRO A 76 -9.91 -15.27 -7.77
CA PRO A 76 -9.19 -16.34 -8.46
C PRO A 76 -10.15 -17.45 -8.89
N THR A 77 -9.99 -17.98 -10.11
CA THR A 77 -10.92 -18.96 -10.69
C THR A 77 -10.49 -20.42 -10.50
N ALA A 78 -9.30 -20.64 -9.92
CA ALA A 78 -8.71 -21.96 -9.71
C ALA A 78 -7.82 -21.97 -8.45
N GLY A 79 -7.45 -23.17 -8.00
CA GLY A 79 -6.61 -23.37 -6.82
C GLY A 79 -7.42 -23.60 -5.54
N HIS A 80 -6.73 -23.57 -4.39
CA HIS A 80 -7.38 -23.66 -3.09
C HIS A 80 -7.98 -22.31 -2.72
N LEU A 81 -9.30 -22.20 -2.78
CA LEU A 81 -10.02 -20.95 -2.54
C LEU A 81 -10.33 -20.74 -1.06
N ARG A 82 -10.18 -19.51 -0.59
CA ARG A 82 -10.52 -19.01 0.74
C ARG A 82 -11.66 -17.98 0.60
N PRO A 83 -12.91 -18.40 0.32
CA PRO A 83 -14.00 -17.50 -0.08
C PRO A 83 -14.46 -16.54 1.03
N ASP A 84 -14.13 -16.85 2.28
CA ASP A 84 -14.45 -16.05 3.47
C ASP A 84 -13.32 -15.07 3.83
N ASP A 85 -12.20 -15.08 3.11
CA ASP A 85 -11.07 -14.20 3.35
C ASP A 85 -10.91 -13.21 2.18
N ALA A 86 -10.48 -11.99 2.51
CA ALA A 86 -10.28 -10.95 1.52
C ALA A 86 -9.13 -10.00 1.85
N ILE A 87 -8.72 -9.23 0.84
CA ILE A 87 -7.79 -8.12 0.96
C ILE A 87 -8.46 -6.86 0.43
N CYS A 88 -8.39 -5.75 1.17
CA CYS A 88 -8.59 -4.42 0.60
C CYS A 88 -7.21 -3.85 0.27
N TYR A 89 -6.93 -3.68 -1.03
CA TYR A 89 -5.66 -3.18 -1.53
C TYR A 89 -5.81 -1.74 -2.03
N TYR A 90 -4.89 -0.88 -1.60
CA TYR A 90 -4.83 0.52 -1.99
C TYR A 90 -3.53 0.76 -2.73
N HIS A 91 -3.63 1.23 -3.98
CA HIS A 91 -2.46 1.50 -4.81
C HIS A 91 -1.69 2.73 -4.34
N GLY A 92 -0.39 2.78 -4.65
CA GLY A 92 0.45 3.97 -4.52
C GLY A 92 0.26 4.96 -5.65
N GLY A 93 1.25 5.85 -5.80
CA GLY A 93 1.23 6.95 -6.77
C GLY A 93 1.01 8.33 -6.13
N ALA A 94 1.51 8.54 -4.91
CA ALA A 94 1.56 9.84 -4.25
C ALA A 94 0.20 10.57 -4.16
N PHE A 95 -0.91 9.83 -4.05
CA PHE A 95 -2.30 10.35 -4.07
C PHE A 95 -2.66 11.15 -5.33
N LEU A 96 -1.86 11.05 -6.38
CA LEU A 96 -1.95 11.83 -7.61
C LEU A 96 -2.09 10.96 -8.84
N THR A 97 -1.55 9.74 -8.73
CA THR A 97 -1.30 8.82 -9.81
C THR A 97 -1.64 7.39 -9.37
N GLY A 98 -1.65 6.46 -10.30
CA GLY A 98 -1.98 5.06 -10.06
C GLY A 98 -3.49 4.80 -10.17
N GLY A 99 -3.85 3.55 -9.93
CA GLY A 99 -5.23 3.10 -10.06
C GLY A 99 -5.31 1.59 -10.10
N PRO A 100 -6.52 1.01 -10.05
CA PRO A 100 -6.69 -0.43 -10.09
C PRO A 100 -5.99 -1.09 -11.28
N GLY A 101 -5.98 -0.47 -12.47
CA GLY A 101 -5.34 -1.03 -13.66
C GLY A 101 -3.82 -1.10 -13.58
N THR A 102 -3.18 -0.08 -13.00
CA THR A 102 -1.71 -0.05 -12.84
C THR A 102 -1.23 -1.09 -11.81
N HIS A 103 -2.05 -1.37 -10.78
CA HIS A 103 -1.71 -2.32 -9.71
C HIS A 103 -2.38 -3.68 -9.87
N ARG A 104 -3.14 -3.90 -10.95
CA ARG A 104 -3.91 -5.14 -11.18
C ARG A 104 -3.05 -6.39 -11.18
N ARG A 105 -1.81 -6.29 -11.69
CA ARG A 105 -0.86 -7.41 -11.71
C ARG A 105 -0.52 -7.91 -10.31
N LEU A 106 -0.22 -6.99 -9.40
CA LEU A 106 0.05 -7.31 -8.00
C LEU A 106 -1.21 -7.82 -7.29
N ALA A 107 -2.34 -7.14 -7.46
CA ALA A 107 -3.62 -7.56 -6.88
C ALA A 107 -4.01 -8.98 -7.34
N ALA A 108 -3.85 -9.29 -8.63
CA ALA A 108 -4.07 -10.62 -9.18
C ALA A 108 -3.07 -11.65 -8.65
N ALA A 109 -1.79 -11.28 -8.48
CA ALA A 109 -0.79 -12.16 -7.91
C ALA A 109 -1.14 -12.55 -6.46
N LEU A 110 -1.54 -11.59 -5.64
CA LEU A 110 -2.01 -11.84 -4.26
C LEU A 110 -3.29 -12.69 -4.24
N ALA A 111 -4.27 -12.36 -5.09
CA ALA A 111 -5.53 -13.11 -5.21
C ALA A 111 -5.25 -14.60 -5.50
N ARG A 112 -4.40 -14.89 -6.49
CA ARG A 112 -4.05 -16.27 -6.86
C ARG A 112 -3.25 -16.99 -5.79
N ALA A 113 -2.24 -16.32 -5.23
CA ALA A 113 -1.33 -16.95 -4.29
C ALA A 113 -2.06 -17.38 -3.01
N LEU A 114 -3.05 -16.59 -2.57
CA LEU A 114 -3.80 -16.82 -1.34
C LEU A 114 -5.16 -17.49 -1.56
N GLY A 115 -5.67 -17.54 -2.79
CA GLY A 115 -7.01 -18.00 -3.09
C GLY A 115 -8.13 -17.08 -2.56
N VAL A 116 -7.84 -15.79 -2.32
CA VAL A 116 -8.75 -14.82 -1.68
C VAL A 116 -9.35 -13.83 -2.66
N THR A 117 -10.44 -13.18 -2.26
CA THR A 117 -10.94 -11.99 -2.99
C THR A 117 -10.04 -10.78 -2.71
N VAL A 118 -9.65 -10.05 -3.74
CA VAL A 118 -8.94 -8.75 -3.58
C VAL A 118 -9.84 -7.63 -4.08
N PHE A 119 -10.15 -6.68 -3.19
CA PHE A 119 -10.81 -5.42 -3.49
C PHE A 119 -9.73 -4.37 -3.78
N ASN A 120 -9.45 -4.14 -5.06
CA ASN A 120 -8.49 -3.16 -5.54
C ASN A 120 -9.21 -1.82 -5.72
N VAL A 121 -8.99 -0.90 -4.77
CA VAL A 121 -9.86 0.26 -4.54
C VAL A 121 -9.43 1.46 -5.40
N ASP A 122 -10.38 2.03 -6.14
CA ASP A 122 -10.19 3.24 -6.95
C ASP A 122 -10.56 4.49 -6.13
N TYR A 123 -9.76 4.78 -5.10
CA TYR A 123 -10.03 5.89 -4.20
C TYR A 123 -9.80 7.24 -4.90
N ARG A 124 -10.56 8.28 -4.53
CA ARG A 124 -10.38 9.61 -5.13
C ARG A 124 -9.01 10.18 -4.80
N GLN A 125 -8.40 10.79 -5.81
CA GLN A 125 -7.05 11.35 -5.76
C GLN A 125 -7.05 12.87 -5.92
N LEU A 126 -5.89 13.49 -5.70
CA LEU A 126 -5.63 14.87 -6.03
C LEU A 126 -5.73 15.09 -7.56
N PRO A 127 -6.28 16.23 -8.01
CA PRO A 127 -6.84 17.34 -7.24
C PRO A 127 -8.35 17.19 -6.94
N ALA A 128 -9.00 16.09 -7.34
CA ALA A 128 -10.45 15.89 -7.21
C ALA A 128 -10.93 15.83 -5.74
N GLY A 129 -10.08 15.36 -4.85
CA GLY A 129 -10.17 15.51 -3.39
C GLY A 129 -8.77 15.70 -2.80
N GLY A 130 -8.65 15.85 -1.48
CA GLY A 130 -7.35 15.71 -0.79
C GLY A 130 -7.23 14.38 -0.08
N VAL A 131 -6.20 14.22 0.74
CA VAL A 131 -5.86 12.93 1.37
C VAL A 131 -6.94 12.45 2.32
N GLY A 132 -7.63 13.36 3.01
CA GLY A 132 -8.81 13.01 3.81
C GLY A 132 -9.92 12.34 2.98
N THR A 133 -10.07 12.74 1.71
CA THR A 133 -11.03 12.13 0.77
C THR A 133 -10.57 10.75 0.31
N SER A 134 -9.28 10.57 0.01
CA SER A 134 -8.70 9.27 -0.34
C SER A 134 -8.88 8.24 0.79
N VAL A 135 -8.61 8.67 2.03
CA VAL A 135 -8.76 7.85 3.24
C VAL A 135 -10.23 7.52 3.51
N ASP A 136 -11.15 8.48 3.35
CA ASP A 136 -12.59 8.24 3.52
C ASP A 136 -13.12 7.18 2.55
N ASP A 137 -12.75 7.28 1.27
CA ASP A 137 -13.16 6.30 0.25
C ASP A 137 -12.66 4.90 0.60
N ALA A 138 -11.38 4.77 0.93
CA ALA A 138 -10.78 3.50 1.35
C ALA A 138 -11.47 2.90 2.59
N TYR A 139 -11.71 3.73 3.61
CA TYR A 139 -12.38 3.30 4.84
C TYR A 139 -13.83 2.89 4.61
N ARG A 140 -14.57 3.61 3.75
CA ARG A 140 -15.96 3.25 3.38
C ARG A 140 -16.04 1.92 2.64
N VAL A 141 -15.06 1.62 1.79
CA VAL A 141 -14.96 0.30 1.13
C VAL A 141 -14.65 -0.77 2.18
N TYR A 142 -13.63 -0.57 3.01
CA TYR A 142 -13.29 -1.52 4.06
C TYR A 142 -14.49 -1.83 4.96
N ARG A 143 -15.18 -0.81 5.45
CA ARG A 143 -16.38 -0.96 6.27
C ARG A 143 -17.49 -1.69 5.52
N ALA A 144 -17.75 -1.38 4.25
CA ALA A 144 -18.75 -2.10 3.45
C ALA A 144 -18.43 -3.59 3.29
N VAL A 145 -17.15 -3.94 3.09
CA VAL A 145 -16.68 -5.32 3.03
C VAL A 145 -16.93 -6.01 4.37
N MET A 146 -16.63 -5.35 5.49
CA MET A 146 -16.84 -5.89 6.84
C MET A 146 -18.32 -6.05 7.19
N ASP A 147 -19.15 -5.06 6.86
CA ASP A 147 -20.60 -5.00 7.13
C ASP A 147 -21.38 -5.99 6.26
N SER A 148 -20.81 -6.45 5.14
CA SER A 148 -21.43 -7.49 4.30
C SER A 148 -21.63 -8.83 5.03
N GLY A 149 -20.89 -9.07 6.12
CA GLY A 149 -20.89 -10.33 6.86
C GLY A 149 -20.28 -11.52 6.12
N ARG A 150 -19.92 -11.36 4.84
CA ARG A 150 -19.35 -12.44 4.00
C ARG A 150 -17.92 -12.78 4.39
N TYR A 151 -17.12 -11.77 4.74
CA TYR A 151 -15.69 -11.96 4.95
C TYR A 151 -15.33 -12.04 6.43
N ARG A 152 -14.81 -13.19 6.84
CA ARG A 152 -14.37 -13.50 8.19
C ARG A 152 -13.00 -12.91 8.49
N GLN A 153 -12.08 -12.90 7.54
CA GLN A 153 -10.81 -12.20 7.66
C GLN A 153 -10.64 -11.22 6.50
N VAL A 154 -10.29 -9.98 6.84
CA VAL A 154 -9.99 -8.95 5.84
C VAL A 154 -8.67 -8.32 6.19
N ALA A 155 -7.65 -8.55 5.37
CA ALA A 155 -6.39 -7.81 5.46
C ALA A 155 -6.52 -6.48 4.71
N VAL A 156 -5.74 -5.49 5.14
CA VAL A 156 -5.61 -4.22 4.44
C VAL A 156 -4.14 -4.00 4.07
N GLY A 157 -3.88 -3.47 2.89
CA GLY A 157 -2.51 -3.17 2.51
C GLY A 157 -2.40 -2.31 1.28
N GLY A 158 -1.17 -1.90 0.98
CA GLY A 158 -0.90 -1.00 -0.13
C GLY A 158 0.58 -0.67 -0.26
N ASP A 159 0.93 0.01 -1.34
CA ASP A 159 2.28 0.50 -1.58
C ASP A 159 2.36 2.02 -1.46
N SER A 160 3.48 2.57 -0.99
CA SER A 160 3.70 4.02 -0.93
C SER A 160 2.53 4.77 -0.26
N ALA A 161 1.87 5.69 -0.97
CA ALA A 161 0.65 6.38 -0.55
C ALA A 161 -0.52 5.43 -0.22
N GLY A 162 -0.63 4.28 -0.89
CA GLY A 162 -1.60 3.24 -0.55
C GLY A 162 -1.29 2.55 0.77
N GLY A 163 0.00 2.42 1.12
CA GLY A 163 0.44 1.95 2.44
C GLY A 163 0.01 2.90 3.56
N TYR A 164 0.10 4.22 3.32
CA TYR A 164 -0.48 5.23 4.20
C TYR A 164 -1.98 5.03 4.39
N ILE A 165 -2.73 4.92 3.29
CA ILE A 165 -4.18 4.72 3.31
C ILE A 165 -4.54 3.46 4.11
N ALA A 166 -3.82 2.36 3.92
CA ALA A 166 -4.03 1.13 4.69
C ALA A 166 -3.84 1.35 6.20
N ALA A 167 -2.80 2.05 6.62
CA ALA A 167 -2.56 2.39 8.03
C ALA A 167 -3.67 3.30 8.59
N LYS A 168 -4.15 4.26 7.80
CA LYS A 168 -5.29 5.11 8.17
C LYS A 168 -6.59 4.31 8.29
N VAL A 169 -6.82 3.31 7.44
CA VAL A 169 -7.98 2.40 7.58
C VAL A 169 -7.91 1.60 8.88
N VAL A 170 -6.72 1.14 9.28
CA VAL A 170 -6.51 0.48 10.59
C VAL A 170 -6.92 1.40 11.74
N GLU A 171 -6.44 2.64 11.72
CA GLU A 171 -6.75 3.64 12.76
C GLU A 171 -8.24 3.97 12.82
N LEU A 172 -8.88 4.27 11.67
CA LEU A 172 -10.30 4.61 11.64
C LEU A 172 -11.19 3.43 12.03
N ALA A 173 -10.80 2.21 11.69
CA ALA A 173 -11.50 1.02 12.16
C ALA A 173 -11.46 0.91 13.69
N HIS A 174 -10.30 1.20 14.29
CA HIS A 174 -10.15 1.22 15.75
C HIS A 174 -10.99 2.33 16.42
N MET A 175 -10.89 3.56 15.92
CA MET A 175 -11.62 4.72 16.45
C MET A 175 -13.14 4.55 16.39
N ASP A 176 -13.65 3.98 15.30
CA ASP A 176 -15.08 3.81 15.07
C ASP A 176 -15.61 2.46 15.57
N ALA A 177 -14.79 1.70 16.31
CA ALA A 177 -15.09 0.37 16.83
C ALA A 177 -15.59 -0.63 15.77
N VAL A 178 -15.12 -0.47 14.53
CA VAL A 178 -15.31 -1.46 13.46
C VAL A 178 -14.34 -2.61 13.72
N ARG A 179 -14.78 -3.85 13.44
CA ARG A 179 -13.94 -5.05 13.59
C ARG A 179 -12.59 -4.82 12.90
N SER A 180 -11.49 -5.00 13.64
CA SER A 180 -10.14 -4.71 13.12
C SER A 180 -9.74 -5.60 11.95
N PRO A 181 -8.88 -5.12 11.02
CA PRO A 181 -8.34 -5.96 9.95
C PRO A 181 -7.61 -7.17 10.52
N ALA A 182 -7.53 -8.25 9.75
CA ALA A 182 -6.79 -9.46 10.12
C ALA A 182 -5.28 -9.20 10.12
N ALA A 183 -4.81 -8.37 9.20
CA ALA A 183 -3.43 -7.95 9.07
C ALA A 183 -3.34 -6.60 8.36
N TYR A 184 -2.21 -5.93 8.56
CA TYR A 184 -1.74 -4.79 7.78
C TYR A 184 -0.50 -5.20 6.99
N PHE A 185 -0.40 -4.82 5.72
CA PHE A 185 0.87 -4.93 5.00
C PHE A 185 1.17 -3.69 4.15
N GLY A 186 2.43 -3.25 4.16
CA GLY A 186 2.89 -2.05 3.44
C GLY A 186 4.12 -2.33 2.59
N PHE A 187 4.08 -1.93 1.32
CA PHE A 187 5.25 -1.93 0.43
C PHE A 187 5.80 -0.51 0.29
N SER A 188 6.97 -0.26 0.87
CA SER A 188 7.60 1.06 0.92
C SER A 188 6.62 2.15 1.39
N PRO A 189 5.90 1.97 2.51
CA PRO A 189 4.76 2.82 2.84
C PRO A 189 5.20 4.25 3.17
N LEU A 190 4.49 5.25 2.63
CA LEU A 190 4.69 6.66 2.95
C LEU A 190 3.93 7.01 4.25
N LEU A 191 4.51 6.77 5.42
CA LEU A 191 3.78 6.89 6.69
C LEU A 191 3.88 8.28 7.34
N THR A 192 4.97 9.00 7.06
CA THR A 192 5.31 10.29 7.69
C THR A 192 5.34 11.38 6.61
N PRO A 193 4.18 11.96 6.24
CA PRO A 193 4.08 12.86 5.10
C PRO A 193 4.72 14.23 5.35
N THR A 194 4.97 14.56 6.62
CA THR A 194 5.68 15.78 7.03
C THR A 194 7.16 15.44 7.23
N VAL A 195 8.05 16.24 6.62
CA VAL A 195 9.50 16.05 6.70
C VAL A 195 10.14 17.30 7.30
N ALA A 196 10.85 17.13 8.42
CA ALA A 196 11.58 18.21 9.08
C ALA A 196 12.87 18.56 8.32
N ALA A 197 13.50 19.69 8.69
CA ALA A 197 14.73 20.14 8.03
C ALA A 197 15.94 19.22 8.32
N ASP A 198 15.94 18.57 9.47
CA ASP A 198 16.96 17.64 9.99
C ASP A 198 16.56 16.16 9.83
N ASP A 199 15.52 15.88 9.05
CA ASP A 199 15.04 14.50 8.87
C ASP A 199 16.09 13.63 8.13
N PRO A 200 16.41 12.41 8.61
CA PRO A 200 17.44 11.56 8.03
C PRO A 200 17.17 11.15 6.58
N ARG A 201 15.93 11.33 6.09
CA ARG A 201 15.58 11.12 4.68
C ARG A 201 16.34 12.03 3.72
N HIS A 202 16.87 13.18 4.18
CA HIS A 202 17.72 14.05 3.36
C HIS A 202 19.07 13.42 2.98
N ASP A 203 19.55 12.45 3.77
CA ASP A 203 20.83 11.77 3.54
C ASP A 203 20.71 10.52 2.65
N VAL A 204 19.50 10.17 2.22
CA VAL A 204 19.23 8.97 1.42
C VAL A 204 19.26 9.28 -0.07
N ASP A 205 20.18 8.64 -0.81
CA ASP A 205 20.23 8.73 -2.28
C ASP A 205 19.22 7.79 -2.96
N ASP A 206 17.95 8.18 -2.88
CA ASP A 206 16.85 7.44 -3.49
C ASP A 206 16.97 7.35 -5.02
N ALA A 207 16.54 6.22 -5.58
CA ALA A 207 16.55 5.97 -7.01
C ALA A 207 15.73 6.98 -7.80
N TYR A 208 14.62 7.50 -7.26
CA TYR A 208 13.77 8.47 -7.97
C TYR A 208 12.91 9.39 -7.10
N LEU A 209 12.70 9.09 -5.81
CA LEU A 209 12.00 9.99 -4.90
C LEU A 209 12.92 11.12 -4.41
N THR A 210 12.30 12.22 -3.98
CA THR A 210 13.05 13.32 -3.36
C THR A 210 12.22 13.93 -2.22
N VAL A 211 12.89 14.32 -1.13
CA VAL A 211 12.25 15.00 0.00
C VAL A 211 11.49 16.26 -0.43
N GLY A 212 12.04 17.03 -1.37
CA GLY A 212 11.39 18.23 -1.90
C GLY A 212 10.02 17.97 -2.54
N LYS A 213 9.83 16.82 -3.20
CA LYS A 213 8.51 16.43 -3.75
C LYS A 213 7.54 16.03 -2.66
N LEU A 214 8.00 15.28 -1.67
CA LEU A 214 7.17 14.90 -0.54
C LEU A 214 6.68 16.14 0.23
N ALA A 215 7.58 17.09 0.52
CA ALA A 215 7.23 18.37 1.14
C ALA A 215 6.27 19.21 0.28
N GLY A 216 6.41 19.16 -1.05
CA GLY A 216 5.48 19.80 -1.97
C GLY A 216 4.09 19.16 -1.95
N LEU A 217 4.03 17.83 -1.92
CA LEU A 217 2.80 17.04 -1.88
C LEU A 217 1.99 17.29 -0.60
N ARG A 218 2.66 17.38 0.56
CA ARG A 218 2.01 17.63 1.86
C ARG A 218 1.11 18.86 1.87
N ARG A 219 1.42 19.89 1.05
CA ARG A 219 0.61 21.13 0.91
C ARG A 219 -0.78 20.90 0.33
N PHE A 220 -1.05 19.71 -0.20
CA PHE A 220 -2.31 19.35 -0.82
C PHE A 220 -3.14 18.38 0.03
N PHE A 221 -2.59 17.88 1.15
CA PHE A 221 -3.26 16.88 2.00
C PHE A 221 -4.61 17.37 2.52
N ASP A 222 -4.66 18.61 2.99
CA ASP A 222 -5.83 19.23 3.62
C ASP A 222 -6.85 19.80 2.61
N ARG A 223 -6.71 19.47 1.32
CA ARG A 223 -7.65 19.92 0.29
C ARG A 223 -8.88 19.01 0.21
N GLY A 224 -9.93 19.50 -0.42
CA GLY A 224 -11.12 18.73 -0.71
C GLY A 224 -12.21 18.80 0.37
N PRO A 225 -13.35 18.13 0.14
CA PRO A 225 -14.56 18.31 0.94
C PRO A 225 -14.54 17.51 2.26
N ILE A 226 -13.66 16.52 2.38
CA ILE A 226 -13.59 15.65 3.56
C ILE A 226 -12.38 16.03 4.41
N ALA A 227 -12.65 16.44 5.65
CA ALA A 227 -11.61 16.75 6.62
C ALA A 227 -10.82 15.48 6.98
N PHE A 228 -9.51 15.65 7.15
CA PHE A 228 -8.63 14.59 7.60
C PHE A 228 -8.98 14.15 9.03
N ARG A 229 -8.92 12.84 9.32
CA ARG A 229 -9.23 12.24 10.62
C ARG A 229 -8.01 11.45 11.13
N GLY A 230 -7.78 11.47 12.44
CA GLY A 230 -6.67 10.75 13.09
C GLY A 230 -5.31 11.44 12.90
N HIS A 231 -4.22 10.68 13.04
CA HIS A 231 -2.85 11.20 13.01
C HIS A 231 -2.37 11.49 11.58
N ASP A 232 -1.72 12.64 11.36
CA ASP A 232 -1.08 12.96 10.06
C ASP A 232 0.11 12.02 9.82
N ASP A 233 0.92 11.81 10.86
CA ASP A 233 1.97 10.80 10.90
C ASP A 233 1.39 9.44 11.30
N ALA A 234 1.35 8.50 10.35
CA ALA A 234 0.81 7.17 10.57
C ALA A 234 1.70 6.28 11.48
N THR A 235 2.93 6.69 11.77
CA THR A 235 3.80 6.01 12.75
C THR A 235 3.49 6.41 14.18
N GLU A 236 2.64 7.42 14.40
CA GLU A 236 2.16 7.84 15.72
C GLU A 236 0.81 7.22 16.11
N ILE A 237 0.14 6.51 15.19
CA ILE A 237 -1.12 5.82 15.45
C ILE A 237 -0.96 4.88 16.66
N ASP A 238 -2.00 4.81 17.51
CA ASP A 238 -2.01 3.92 18.68
C ASP A 238 -1.64 2.47 18.26
N PRO A 239 -0.56 1.88 18.81
CA PRO A 239 -0.17 0.50 18.51
C PRO A 239 -1.30 -0.52 18.75
N ALA A 240 -2.22 -0.25 19.68
CA ALA A 240 -3.37 -1.11 19.93
C ALA A 240 -4.34 -1.20 18.74
N ALA A 241 -4.34 -0.19 17.86
CA ALA A 241 -5.12 -0.21 16.62
C ALA A 241 -4.58 -1.24 15.63
N PHE A 242 -3.26 -1.45 15.58
CA PHE A 242 -2.63 -2.28 14.57
C PHE A 242 -2.87 -3.77 14.79
N PRO A 243 -3.35 -4.52 13.77
CA PRO A 243 -3.24 -5.98 13.75
C PRO A 243 -1.78 -6.39 13.52
N PRO A 244 -1.45 -7.70 13.42
CA PRO A 244 -0.14 -8.11 12.91
C PRO A 244 0.20 -7.35 11.62
N ALA A 245 1.42 -6.83 11.56
CA ALA A 245 1.90 -5.96 10.49
C ALA A 245 3.07 -6.60 9.73
N LEU A 246 3.11 -6.39 8.41
CA LEU A 246 4.25 -6.67 7.56
C LEU A 246 4.66 -5.39 6.83
N VAL A 247 5.93 -5.04 6.87
CA VAL A 247 6.46 -3.92 6.09
C VAL A 247 7.64 -4.40 5.26
N ILE A 248 7.61 -4.14 3.96
CA ILE A 248 8.70 -4.45 3.04
C ILE A 248 9.19 -3.15 2.42
N ALA A 249 10.48 -2.86 2.51
CA ALA A 249 11.10 -1.66 1.98
C ALA A 249 12.46 -1.98 1.33
N CYS A 250 12.99 -1.05 0.53
CA CYS A 250 14.37 -1.12 0.05
C CYS A 250 15.34 -0.44 1.01
N THR A 251 16.60 -0.87 1.06
CA THR A 251 17.60 -0.20 1.89
C THR A 251 17.95 1.20 1.36
N GLY A 252 17.91 1.35 0.03
CA GLY A 252 18.27 2.57 -0.70
C GLY A 252 17.12 3.55 -0.97
N GLU A 253 15.94 3.39 -0.36
CA GLU A 253 14.83 4.34 -0.52
C GLU A 253 14.63 5.22 0.71
N MET A 254 14.16 6.45 0.51
CA MET A 254 13.93 7.37 1.63
C MET A 254 12.81 6.88 2.57
N LEU A 255 11.82 6.15 2.05
CA LEU A 255 10.69 5.64 2.84
C LEU A 255 11.02 4.37 3.66
N ARG A 256 12.27 3.90 3.60
CA ARG A 256 12.80 2.96 4.60
C ARG A 256 12.66 3.52 6.01
N ILE A 257 12.93 4.81 6.17
CA ILE A 257 12.87 5.48 7.48
C ILE A 257 11.45 5.39 8.07
N ASP A 258 10.43 5.57 7.24
CA ASP A 258 9.03 5.42 7.61
C ASP A 258 8.71 3.98 8.04
N ALA A 259 9.23 2.98 7.32
CA ALA A 259 9.08 1.57 7.64
C ALA A 259 9.74 1.19 8.98
N GLU A 260 10.97 1.67 9.21
CA GLU A 260 11.71 1.47 10.46
C GLU A 260 10.99 2.14 11.65
N ARG A 261 10.50 3.37 11.49
CA ARG A 261 9.74 4.09 12.52
C ARG A 261 8.47 3.33 12.94
N LEU A 262 7.68 2.83 11.98
CA LEU A 262 6.51 2.03 12.31
C LEU A 262 6.88 0.73 13.03
N HIS A 263 7.90 0.03 12.53
CA HIS A 263 8.36 -1.22 13.14
C HIS A 263 8.80 -1.01 14.59
N GLU A 264 9.64 0.00 14.84
CA GLU A 264 10.09 0.34 16.20
C GLU A 264 8.93 0.74 17.11
N HIS A 265 7.95 1.49 16.59
CA HIS A 265 6.77 1.90 17.35
C HIS A 265 5.94 0.69 17.79
N LEU A 266 5.71 -0.26 16.89
CA LEU A 266 4.96 -1.48 17.18
C LEU A 266 5.76 -2.46 18.07
N ASP A 267 7.07 -2.61 17.85
CA ASP A 267 7.94 -3.48 18.68
C ASP A 267 8.00 -2.98 20.14
N ARG A 268 8.15 -1.66 20.35
CA ARG A 268 8.13 -1.05 21.69
C ARG A 268 6.82 -1.33 22.44
N ALA A 269 5.71 -1.48 21.73
CA ALA A 269 4.40 -1.80 22.28
C ALA A 269 4.07 -3.30 22.30
N GLY A 270 4.99 -4.17 21.87
CA GLY A 270 4.77 -5.62 21.81
C GLY A 270 3.74 -6.06 20.77
N ARG A 271 3.46 -5.24 19.75
CA ARG A 271 2.53 -5.51 18.64
C ARG A 271 3.25 -6.14 17.44
N PRO A 272 2.92 -7.37 17.00
CA PRO A 272 3.67 -8.07 15.95
C PRO A 272 3.86 -7.24 14.67
N CYS A 273 5.11 -7.00 14.29
CA CYS A 273 5.48 -6.31 13.07
C CYS A 273 6.73 -6.95 12.45
N GLU A 274 6.59 -7.57 11.28
CA GLU A 274 7.72 -8.08 10.50
C GLU A 274 8.23 -6.97 9.57
N LEU A 275 9.54 -6.71 9.58
CA LEU A 275 10.19 -5.75 8.69
C LEU A 275 11.18 -6.46 7.78
N HIS A 276 11.01 -6.32 6.46
CA HIS A 276 11.96 -6.84 5.47
C HIS A 276 12.60 -5.71 4.68
N LEU A 277 13.93 -5.66 4.69
CA LEU A 277 14.72 -4.65 4.01
C LEU A 277 15.51 -5.27 2.86
N TYR A 278 15.28 -4.80 1.64
CA TYR A 278 15.90 -5.33 0.42
C TYR A 278 17.01 -4.41 -0.10
N GLU A 279 18.22 -4.94 -0.29
CA GLU A 279 19.26 -4.22 -1.03
C GLU A 279 18.88 -4.03 -2.51
N GLY A 280 18.26 -5.05 -3.10
CA GLY A 280 17.81 -5.06 -4.49
C GLY A 280 16.38 -4.57 -4.65
N GLY A 281 16.22 -3.32 -5.09
CA GLY A 281 14.92 -2.80 -5.52
C GLY A 281 14.90 -1.28 -5.65
N VAL A 282 13.81 -0.79 -6.24
CA VAL A 282 13.44 0.63 -6.22
C VAL A 282 12.24 0.82 -5.30
N HIS A 283 11.89 2.07 -5.00
CA HIS A 283 10.68 2.35 -4.23
C HIS A 283 9.45 1.62 -4.79
N ALA A 284 8.72 0.94 -3.91
CA ALA A 284 7.55 0.10 -4.20
C ALA A 284 7.81 -1.08 -5.17
N PHE A 285 9.02 -1.63 -5.22
CA PHE A 285 9.38 -2.75 -6.11
C PHE A 285 8.45 -3.99 -6.07
N PRO A 286 7.74 -4.36 -4.98
CA PRO A 286 6.83 -5.51 -5.02
C PRO A 286 5.69 -5.34 -6.02
N VAL A 287 5.32 -4.09 -6.37
CA VAL A 287 4.33 -3.77 -7.41
C VAL A 287 4.75 -4.29 -8.80
N LEU A 288 6.05 -4.52 -9.03
CA LEU A 288 6.56 -5.13 -10.26
C LEU A 288 6.14 -6.60 -10.42
N ALA A 289 5.58 -7.22 -9.38
CA ALA A 289 4.85 -8.50 -9.41
C ALA A 289 5.57 -9.62 -10.19
N GLY A 290 6.87 -9.79 -9.94
CA GLY A 290 7.68 -10.85 -10.53
C GLY A 290 8.51 -10.43 -11.74
N ALA A 291 8.51 -9.15 -12.13
CA ALA A 291 9.46 -8.65 -13.14
C ALA A 291 10.92 -8.68 -12.65
N THR A 292 11.14 -8.69 -11.33
CA THR A 292 12.43 -8.98 -10.70
C THR A 292 12.31 -10.14 -9.71
N PRO A 293 13.39 -10.92 -9.48
CA PRO A 293 13.41 -11.96 -8.45
C PRO A 293 13.00 -11.43 -7.07
N GLU A 294 13.47 -10.24 -6.69
CA GLU A 294 13.14 -9.63 -5.41
C GLU A 294 11.65 -9.32 -5.30
N SER A 295 11.03 -8.77 -6.36
CA SER A 295 9.58 -8.50 -6.35
C SER A 295 8.75 -9.78 -6.21
N ALA A 296 9.18 -10.90 -6.82
CA ALA A 296 8.53 -12.19 -6.65
C ALA A 296 8.66 -12.71 -5.20
N GLN A 297 9.85 -12.59 -4.62
CA GLN A 297 10.12 -13.00 -3.24
C GLN A 297 9.31 -12.16 -2.24
N ALA A 298 9.21 -10.86 -2.44
CA ALA A 298 8.41 -9.98 -1.58
C ALA A 298 6.92 -10.34 -1.59
N VAL A 299 6.37 -10.67 -2.77
CA VAL A 299 5.00 -11.19 -2.88
C VAL A 299 4.86 -12.53 -2.15
N GLN A 300 5.82 -13.44 -2.29
CA GLN A 300 5.81 -14.72 -1.59
C GLN A 300 5.83 -14.56 -0.06
N ILE A 301 6.67 -13.69 0.48
CA ILE A 301 6.72 -13.38 1.92
C ILE A 301 5.37 -12.82 2.38
N THR A 302 4.79 -11.91 1.60
CA THR A 302 3.47 -11.34 1.89
C THR A 302 2.38 -12.40 1.92
N THR A 303 2.39 -13.33 0.97
CA THR A 303 1.46 -14.47 0.94
C THR A 303 1.59 -15.29 2.23
N LEU A 304 2.80 -15.74 2.58
CA LEU A 304 3.02 -16.58 3.77
C LEU A 304 2.59 -15.87 5.07
N PHE A 305 2.90 -14.58 5.19
CA PHE A 305 2.47 -13.76 6.32
C PHE A 305 0.93 -13.67 6.42
N LEU A 306 0.25 -13.42 5.31
CA LEU A 306 -1.21 -13.30 5.28
C LEU A 306 -1.91 -14.63 5.53
N GLU A 307 -1.39 -15.75 5.03
CA GLU A 307 -1.89 -17.10 5.36
C GLU A 307 -1.88 -17.33 6.88
N ALA A 308 -0.74 -17.07 7.51
CA ALA A 308 -0.60 -17.21 8.96
C ALA A 308 -1.56 -16.29 9.73
N ALA A 309 -1.72 -15.04 9.28
CA ALA A 309 -2.62 -14.08 9.93
C ALA A 309 -4.11 -14.48 9.81
N PHE A 310 -4.52 -15.01 8.67
CA PHE A 310 -5.88 -15.51 8.46
C PHE A 310 -6.17 -16.75 9.32
N ASP A 311 -5.19 -17.66 9.44
CA ASP A 311 -5.33 -18.90 10.21
C ASP A 311 -5.29 -18.68 11.74
N ALA A 312 -4.40 -17.83 12.24
CA ALA A 312 -4.25 -17.56 13.67
C ALA A 312 -5.53 -16.99 14.30
N ARG A 313 -6.26 -16.16 13.57
CA ARG A 313 -7.55 -15.61 14.04
C ARG A 313 -8.71 -16.61 14.01
N LEU A 314 -8.61 -17.71 13.27
CA LEU A 314 -9.58 -18.80 13.36
C LEU A 314 -9.41 -19.55 14.68
N GLN A 315 -8.16 -19.75 15.12
CA GLN A 315 -7.85 -20.47 16.36
C GLN A 315 -8.28 -19.70 17.61
N TYR A 316 -8.12 -18.38 17.64
CA TYR A 316 -8.52 -17.53 18.80
C TYR A 316 -10.03 -17.43 19.04
N ARG A 317 -10.87 -17.87 18.08
CA ARG A 317 -12.34 -17.88 18.20
C ARG A 317 -12.92 -19.25 18.53
N ALA A 318 -12.12 -20.31 18.44
CA ALA A 318 -12.53 -21.68 18.74
C ALA A 318 -12.23 -22.08 20.20
N ALA A 319 -11.53 -21.22 20.96
CA ALA A 319 -11.27 -21.32 22.39
C ALA A 319 -12.15 -20.32 23.16
#